data_AF-A0A538LS08-F1
#
_entry.id   AF-A0A538LS08-F1
#
_cell.length_a   1.000
_cell.length_b   1.000
_cell.length_c   1.000
_cell.angle_alpha   90.00
_cell.angle_beta   90.00
_cell.angle_gamma   90.00
#
_symmetry.space_group_name_H-M   'P 1'
#
loop_
_entity.id
_entity.type
_entity.pdbx_description
1 polymer ?
#
loop_
_entity_poly.entity_id
_entity_poly.type
_entity_poly.pdbx_seq_one_letter_code
_entity_poly.pdbx_strand_id
1 'polypeptide(L)' 'MSVGIENPVHLLFIAVVALIVLGPKRLPALARALGQAVREFRASLEQGSESPGELESSAHASGGDQAMGEPTHPPGQSG' A
#
# COMPACT_ATOMS: atom_id res chain seq x y z
N MET A 1 14.41 -10.88 36.53
CA MET A 1 15.32 -11.07 35.37
C MET A 1 14.46 -11.44 34.17
N SER A 2 13.95 -10.43 33.47
CA SER A 2 13.09 -10.62 32.31
C SER A 2 13.98 -10.93 31.11
N VAL A 3 14.02 -12.20 30.71
CA VAL A 3 14.83 -12.66 29.58
C VAL A 3 14.21 -12.16 28.27
N GLY A 4 14.64 -10.98 27.84
CA GLY A 4 15.26 -10.77 26.51
C GLY A 4 14.43 -10.94 25.24
N ILE A 5 13.09 -10.93 25.25
CA ILE A 5 12.30 -10.87 24.00
C ILE A 5 12.28 -9.44 23.40
N GLU A 6 12.52 -8.44 24.24
CA GLU A 6 12.64 -7.03 23.88
C GLU A 6 13.96 -6.68 23.17
N ASN A 7 14.93 -7.60 23.16
CA ASN A 7 16.18 -7.37 22.45
C ASN A 7 16.04 -7.77 20.97
N PRO A 8 16.19 -6.82 20.02
CA PRO A 8 16.03 -7.09 18.59
C PRO A 8 17.00 -8.17 18.07
N VAL A 9 18.16 -8.35 18.72
CA VAL A 9 19.12 -9.41 18.37
C VAL A 9 18.54 -10.80 18.61
N HIS A 10 17.72 -10.98 19.65
CA HIS A 10 17.14 -12.28 19.97
C HIS A 10 16.05 -12.68 18.95
N LEU A 11 15.22 -11.71 18.54
CA LEU A 11 14.28 -11.90 17.43
C LEU A 11 15.01 -12.24 16.13
N LEU A 12 16.11 -11.55 15.83
CA LEU A 12 16.93 -11.84 14.66
C LEU A 12 17.51 -13.26 14.71
N PHE A 13 17.97 -13.72 15.87
CA PHE A 13 18.48 -15.08 16.05
C PHE A 13 17.42 -16.13 15.76
N ILE A 14 16.21 -15.97 16.30
CA ILE A 14 15.07 -16.87 16.03
C ILE A 14 14.70 -16.84 14.54
N ALA A 15 14.68 -15.66 13.93
CA ALA A 15 14.44 -15.52 12.49
C ALA A 15 15.49 -16.27 11.67
N VAL A 16 16.78 -16.21 12.03
CA VAL A 16 17.84 -16.97 11.37
C VAL A 16 17.63 -18.48 11.52
N VAL A 17 17.29 -18.97 12.72
CA VAL A 17 17.00 -20.40 12.92
C VAL A 17 15.78 -20.84 12.10
N ALA A 18 14.70 -20.05 12.12
CA ALA A 18 13.51 -20.29 11.31
C ALA A 18 13.81 -20.27 9.81
N LEU A 19 14.69 -19.38 9.36
CA LEU A 19 15.18 -19.30 7.99
C LEU A 19 15.99 -20.54 7.59
N ILE A 20 16.73 -21.17 8.50
CA ILE A 20 17.45 -22.42 8.20
C ILE A 20 16.45 -23.59 8.07
N VAL A 21 15.46 -23.67 8.97
CA VAL A 21 14.46 -24.75 8.97
C VAL A 21 13.50 -24.64 7.78
N LEU A 22 12.96 -23.45 7.54
CA LEU A 22 11.98 -23.19 6.48
C LEU A 22 12.65 -22.90 5.12
N GLY A 23 13.83 -22.27 5.14
CA GLY A 23 14.56 -21.79 3.98
C GLY A 23 14.32 -20.28 3.69
N PRO A 24 15.36 -19.48 3.38
CA PRO A 24 15.21 -18.05 3.10
C PRO A 24 14.38 -17.75 1.87
N LYS A 25 14.29 -18.69 0.94
CA LYS A 25 13.44 -18.58 -0.26
C LYS A 25 11.97 -18.89 0.02
N ARG A 26 11.66 -19.61 1.11
CA ARG A 26 10.28 -20.01 1.43
C ARG A 26 9.56 -19.00 2.33
N LEU A 27 10.27 -18.30 3.21
CA LEU A 27 9.69 -17.18 3.97
C LEU A 27 8.94 -16.15 3.10
N PRO A 28 9.54 -15.59 2.02
CA PRO A 28 8.85 -14.61 1.19
C PRO A 28 7.65 -15.21 0.43
N ALA A 29 7.72 -16.49 0.03
CA ALA A 29 6.61 -17.17 -0.62
C ALA A 29 5.42 -17.36 0.35
N LEU A 30 5.68 -17.83 1.58
CA LEU A 30 4.65 -17.95 2.62
C LEU A 30 4.06 -16.58 2.98
N ALA A 31 4.91 -15.57 3.17
CA ALA A 31 4.47 -14.21 3.48
C ALA A 31 3.58 -13.62 2.37
N ARG A 32 3.88 -13.87 1.09
CA ARG A 32 3.03 -13.45 -0.03
C ARG A 32 1.67 -14.16 -0.02
N ALA A 33 1.65 -15.47 0.18
CA ALA A 33 0.40 -16.24 0.23
C ALA A 33 -0.48 -15.80 1.43
N LEU A 34 0.13 -15.64 2.61
CA LEU A 34 -0.56 -15.13 3.80
C LEU A 34 -1.02 -13.69 3.60
N GLY A 35 -0.20 -12.83 3.01
CA GLY A 35 -0.55 -11.44 2.73
C GLY A 35 -1.75 -11.30 1.80
N GLN A 36 -1.83 -12.14 0.76
CA GLN A 36 -3.01 -12.24 -0.09
C GLN A 36 -4.23 -12.71 0.71
N ALA A 37 -4.10 -13.79 1.48
CA ALA A 37 -5.22 -14.30 2.29
C ALA A 37 -5.73 -13.28 3.31
N VAL A 38 -4.83 -12.55 3.99
CA VAL A 38 -5.18 -11.49 4.93
C VAL A 38 -5.82 -10.30 4.21
N ARG A 39 -5.36 -9.93 3.01
CA ARG A 39 -5.97 -8.85 2.22
C ARG A 39 -7.42 -9.17 1.87
N GLU A 40 -7.67 -10.36 1.34
CA GLU A 40 -9.02 -10.83 1.00
C GLU A 40 -9.91 -10.94 2.25
N PHE A 41 -9.35 -11.43 3.36
CA PHE A 41 -10.04 -11.50 4.65
C PHE A 41 -10.45 -10.11 5.15
N ARG A 42 -9.54 -9.12 5.12
CA ARG A 42 -9.85 -7.75 5.52
C ARG A 42 -10.90 -7.12 4.58
N ALA A 43 -10.77 -7.30 3.28
CA ALA A 43 -11.73 -6.80 2.30
C ALA A 43 -13.14 -7.37 2.54
N SER A 44 -13.25 -8.63 2.94
CA SER A 44 -14.54 -9.26 3.28
C SER A 44 -15.13 -8.72 4.59
N LEU A 45 -14.29 -8.42 5.58
CA LEU A 45 -14.72 -7.79 6.85
C LEU A 45 -15.14 -6.33 6.65
N GLU A 46 -14.45 -5.59 5.77
CA GLU A 46 -14.74 -4.20 5.43
C GLU A 46 -16.03 -4.08 4.59
N GLN A 47 -16.29 -4.99 3.66
CA GLN A 47 -17.56 -5.08 2.92
C GLN A 47 -18.76 -5.38 3.82
N GLY A 48 -18.56 -6.10 4.94
CA GLY A 48 -19.61 -6.28 5.95
C GLY A 48 -19.84 -5.04 6.83
N SER A 49 -19.00 -4.01 6.69
CA SER A 49 -18.96 -2.80 7.52
C SER A 49 -18.92 -1.54 6.65
N GLU A 50 -19.79 -1.42 5.65
CA GLU A 50 -19.81 -0.22 4.81
C GLU A 50 -20.38 0.99 5.59
N SER A 51 -19.49 1.91 5.95
CA SER A 51 -19.69 3.34 5.68
C SER A 51 -18.71 3.70 4.55
N PRO A 52 -19.18 3.96 3.33
CA PRO A 52 -18.34 4.22 2.17
C PRO A 52 -17.78 5.64 2.24
N GLY A 53 -16.47 5.77 2.39
CA GLY A 53 -15.77 7.06 2.35
C GLY A 53 -14.26 6.87 2.26
N GLU A 54 -13.63 7.56 1.32
CA GLU A 54 -12.18 7.61 1.08
C GLU A 54 -11.48 6.33 0.59
N LEU A 55 -11.76 5.93 -0.65
CA LEU A 55 -10.72 5.38 -1.54
C LEU A 55 -10.51 6.29 -2.77
N GLU A 56 -10.58 7.61 -2.55
CA GLU A 56 -9.95 8.62 -3.41
C GLU A 56 -8.67 9.10 -2.73
N SER A 57 -7.55 8.39 -2.90
CA SER A 57 -6.25 9.05 -2.86
C SER A 57 -5.20 8.12 -3.43
N SER A 58 -4.39 8.64 -4.36
CA SER A 58 -3.23 7.99 -5.00
C SER A 58 -3.50 7.26 -6.33
N ALA A 59 -4.19 7.91 -7.27
CA ALA A 59 -4.00 7.62 -8.70
C ALA A 59 -4.13 8.84 -9.63
N HIS A 60 -4.07 10.08 -9.11
CA HIS A 60 -4.00 11.29 -9.94
C HIS A 60 -2.69 12.04 -9.71
N ALA A 61 -1.58 11.43 -10.14
CA ALA A 61 -0.28 12.08 -10.29
C ALA A 61 0.36 11.66 -11.62
N SER A 62 -0.34 11.92 -12.73
CA SER A 62 0.28 12.07 -14.06
C SER A 62 -0.78 12.56 -15.04
N GLY A 63 -0.77 13.86 -15.25
CA GLY A 63 -1.65 14.55 -16.19
C GLY A 63 -1.10 15.95 -16.44
N GLY A 64 0.20 16.03 -16.75
CA GLY A 64 0.78 17.24 -17.34
C GLY A 64 0.31 17.32 -18.79
N ASP A 65 -0.90 17.82 -19.00
CA ASP A 65 -1.37 18.25 -20.32
C ASP A 65 -1.36 19.78 -20.33
N GLN A 66 -0.28 20.30 -20.90
CA GLN A 66 -0.15 21.70 -21.26
C GLN A 66 -1.05 21.98 -22.46
N ALA A 67 -2.28 22.44 -22.22
CA ALA A 67 -3.15 22.95 -23.28
C ALA A 67 -4.15 23.98 -22.77
N MET A 68 -3.69 25.15 -22.32
CA MET A 68 -4.47 26.38 -22.45
C MET A 68 -3.58 27.62 -22.27
N GLY A 69 -2.81 27.94 -23.30
CA GLY A 69 -2.07 29.19 -23.41
C GLY A 69 -2.48 29.89 -24.70
N GLU A 70 -3.70 30.41 -24.77
CA GLU A 70 -4.02 31.46 -25.74
C GLU A 70 -5.00 32.47 -25.12
N PRO A 71 -4.50 33.47 -24.39
CA PRO A 71 -5.20 34.73 -24.26
C PRO A 71 -4.81 35.60 -25.46
N THR A 72 -5.76 35.96 -26.35
CA THR A 72 -6.06 37.35 -26.73
C THR A 72 -6.90 37.52 -28.01
N HIS A 73 -8.13 38.02 -27.82
CA HIS A 73 -8.84 39.04 -28.62
C HIS A 73 -9.47 38.66 -29.99
N PRO A 74 -10.70 39.11 -30.30
CA PRO A 74 -10.97 40.53 -30.60
C PRO A 74 -12.23 41.14 -29.94
N PRO A 75 -12.36 42.49 -29.88
CA PRO A 75 -13.54 43.18 -29.38
C PRO A 75 -14.43 43.56 -30.57
N GLY A 76 -15.64 43.02 -30.63
CA GLY A 76 -16.49 43.33 -31.76
C GLY A 76 -17.86 42.74 -31.62
N GLN A 77 -18.72 43.43 -30.87
CA GLN A 77 -20.13 43.49 -31.22
C GLN A 77 -20.77 44.70 -30.53
N SER A 78 -20.74 45.79 -31.29
CA SER A 78 -21.72 46.86 -31.25
C SER A 78 -23.01 46.33 -31.92
N GLY A 79 -24.16 46.59 -31.29
CA GLY A 79 -25.50 46.34 -31.81
C GLY A 79 -26.53 46.86 -30.83
#